data_AF-A0AAV5KY76-F1
#
_entry.id   AF-A0AAV5KY76-F1
#
_cell.length_a   1.000
_cell.length_b   1.000
_cell.length_c   1.000
_cell.angle_alpha   90.00
_cell.angle_beta   90.00
_cell.angle_gamma   90.00
#
_symmetry.space_group_name_H-M   'P 1'
#
loop_
_entity.id
_entity.type
_entity.pdbx_description
1 polymer ?
#
loop_
_entity_poly.entity_id
_entity_poly.type
_entity_poly.pdbx_seq_one_letter_code
_entity_poly.pdbx_strand_id
1 'polypeptide(L)' 'MIRPSSKVIIKFLLVMQKHGYIGEFKYVDDHKVGKIVVEWR' A
#
# COMPACT_ATOMS: atom_id res chain seq x y z
N MET A 1 -9.34 -0.99 -6.12
CA MET A 1 -8.83 -2.17 -5.38
C MET A 1 -7.52 -2.61 -6.01
N ILE A 2 -6.39 -2.38 -5.34
CA ILE A 2 -5.06 -2.73 -5.83
C ILE A 2 -4.71 -4.12 -5.30
N ARG A 3 -4.42 -5.06 -6.21
CA ARG A 3 -3.90 -6.40 -5.89
C ARG A 3 -2.38 -6.38 -6.10
N PRO A 4 -1.57 -6.17 -5.06
CA PRO A 4 -0.14 -6.11 -5.19
C PRO A 4 0.40 -7.54 -5.24
N SER A 5 1.15 -7.85 -6.30
CA SER A 5 1.87 -9.12 -6.42
C SER A 5 3.29 -9.06 -5.83
N SER A 6 3.78 -7.88 -5.41
CA SER A 6 5.21 -7.65 -5.16
C SER A 6 5.53 -6.71 -4.00
N LYS A 7 6.51 -7.09 -3.17
CA LYS A 7 7.08 -6.29 -2.06
C LYS A 7 7.57 -4.89 -2.46
N VAL A 8 7.86 -4.68 -3.75
CA VAL A 8 8.28 -3.39 -4.32
C VAL A 8 7.17 -2.34 -4.23
N ILE A 9 5.91 -2.74 -4.45
CA ILE A 9 4.76 -1.82 -4.40
C ILE A 9 4.62 -1.24 -2.99
N ILE A 10 4.77 -2.08 -1.95
CA ILE A 10 4.73 -1.65 -0.55
C ILE A 10 5.83 -0.61 -0.25
N LYS A 11 7.06 -0.85 -0.74
CA LYS A 11 8.17 0.12 -0.58
C LYS A 11 7.90 1.44 -1.28
N PHE A 12 7.25 1.41 -2.44
CA PHE A 12 6.89 2.61 -3.18
C PHE A 12 5.81 3.45 -2.46
N LEU A 13 4.77 2.80 -1.94
CA LEU A 13 3.74 3.47 -1.13
C LEU A 13 4.34 4.11 0.14
N LEU A 14 5.30 3.45 0.81
CA LEU A 14 6.01 4.05 1.95
C LEU A 14 6.73 5.36 1.59
N VAL A 15 7.35 5.44 0.40
CA VAL A 15 8.01 6.66 -0.06
C VAL A 15 6.97 7.75 -0.39
N MET A 16 5.84 7.38 -0.99
CA MET A 16 4.76 8.33 -1.28
C MET A 16 4.11 8.88 -0.01
N GLN A 17 3.98 8.06 1.03
CA GLN A 17 3.51 8.52 2.34
C GLN A 17 4.49 9.52 2.96
N LYS A 18 5.80 9.27 2.87
CA LYS A 18 6.83 10.22 3.35
C LYS A 18 6.79 11.58 2.65
N HIS A 19 6.39 11.61 1.38
CA HIS A 19 6.25 12.85 0.62
C HIS A 19 4.89 13.53 0.81
N GLY A 20 3.97 12.93 1.56
CA GLY A 20 2.64 13.49 1.83
C GLY A 20 1.64 13.37 0.67
N TYR A 21 1.94 12.54 -0.34
CA TYR A 21 1.01 12.30 -1.46
C TYR A 21 -0.17 11.40 -1.08
N ILE A 22 0.01 10.54 -0.09
CA ILE A 22 -1.01 9.60 0.41
C ILE A 22 -1.04 9.61 1.94
N GLY A 23 -2.21 9.32 2.51
CA GLY A 23 -2.39 9.22 3.95
C GLY A 23 -1.88 7.91 4.53
N GLU A 24 -2.51 7.45 5.62
CA GLU A 24 -2.23 6.13 6.16
C GLU A 24 -2.66 5.04 5.15
N PHE A 25 -1.83 4.00 5.07
CA PHE A 25 -2.17 2.80 4.31
C PHE A 25 -1.99 1.57 5.18
N LYS A 26 -2.90 0.60 5.00
CA LYS A 26 -2.87 -0.68 5.69
C LYS A 26 -2.65 -1.81 4.71
N TYR A 27 -1.60 -2.59 4.95
CA TYR A 27 -1.34 -3.84 4.23
C TYR A 27 -2.00 -5.01 4.97
N VAL A 28 -2.86 -5.75 4.28
CA VAL A 28 -3.49 -7.00 4.76
C VAL A 28 -2.92 -8.15 3.94
N ASP A 29 -2.12 -8.99 4.57
CA ASP A 29 -1.48 -10.15 3.94
C ASP A 29 -2.35 -11.39 4.12
N ASP A 30 -3.22 -11.67 3.16
CA ASP A 30 -4.17 -12.78 3.26
C ASP A 30 -3.66 -14.05 2.53
N HIS A 31 -2.33 -14.28 2.51
CA HIS A 31 -1.60 -15.44 1.92
C HIS A 31 -1.88 -15.81 0.45
N LYS A 32 -2.98 -15.34 -0.15
CA LYS A 32 -3.47 -15.60 -1.51
C LYS A 32 -3.33 -14.36 -2.37
N VAL A 33 -3.67 -13.19 -1.82
CA VAL A 33 -3.59 -11.90 -2.50
C VAL A 33 -3.40 -10.85 -1.41
N GLY A 34 -2.22 -10.24 -1.31
CA GLY A 34 -2.06 -9.07 -0.45
C GLY A 34 -3.09 -8.01 -0.84
N LYS A 35 -3.67 -7.30 0.12
CA LYS A 35 -4.60 -6.19 -0.14
C LYS A 35 -4.05 -4.95 0.53
N ILE A 36 -3.94 -3.85 -0.22
CA ILE A 36 -3.57 -2.54 0.32
C ILE A 36 -4.82 -1.66 0.30
N VAL A 37 -5.18 -1.16 1.47
CA VAL A 37 -6.17 -0.09 1.63
C VAL A 37 -5.40 1.20 1.86
N VAL A 38 -5.63 2.20 1.02
CA VAL A 38 -5.02 3.53 1.13
C VAL A 38 -6.12 4.51 1.45
N GLU A 39 -5.93 5.30 2.49
CA GLU A 39 -6.77 6.47 2.74
C GLU A 39 -6.21 7.65 1.97
N TRP A 40 -7.07 8.23 1.14
CA TRP A 40 -6.82 9.51 0.49
C TRP A 40 -7.38 10.58 1.43
N ARG A 41 -6.54 11.53 1.82
CA ARG A 41 -7.02 12.75 2.45
C ARG A 41 -7.58 13.70 1.39
#